data_AF-A0A958J2B0-F1
#
_entry.id   AF-A0A958J2B0-F1
#
_cell.length_a   1.000
_cell.length_b   1.000
_cell.length_c   1.000
_cell.angle_alpha   90.00
_cell.angle_beta   90.00
_cell.angle_gamma   90.00
#
_symmetry.space_group_name_H-M   'P 1'
#
loop_
_entity.id
_entity.type
_entity.pdbx_description
1 polymer ?
#
loop_
_entity_poly.entity_id
_entity_poly.type
_entity_poly.pdbx_seq_one_letter_code
_entity_poly.pdbx_strand_id
1 'polypeptide(L)'
;MSEKILKGVLSLLLVVVLVGIVAYLQIAFQKADMKTAIRLVQEARIQGETLGIRIEKVMPLRERRCSVKIIDKFYGHMEVDCQNTVFPSQRLSWKVNVIDGMVGPLNQAAKILGEGESPW
;
A
#
# COMPACT_ATOMS: atom_id res chain seq x y z
N MET A 1 31.87 -39.16 11.57
CA MET A 1 31.07 -38.30 10.66
C MET A 1 32.05 -37.43 9.90
N SER A 2 32.09 -37.49 8.56
CA SER A 2 33.16 -36.87 7.76
C SER A 2 33.02 -35.34 7.70
N GLU A 3 34.11 -34.57 7.78
CA GLU A 3 34.12 -33.10 7.65
C GLU A 3 33.35 -32.58 6.42
N LYS A 4 33.30 -33.39 5.35
CA LYS A 4 32.55 -33.08 4.13
C LYS A 4 31.04 -32.97 4.38
N ILE A 5 30.49 -33.81 5.27
CA ILE A 5 29.07 -33.80 5.64
C ILE A 5 28.78 -32.57 6.50
N LEU A 6 29.66 -32.26 7.46
CA LEU A 6 29.50 -31.10 8.35
C LEU A 6 29.50 -29.78 7.56
N LYS A 7 30.42 -29.62 6.59
CA LYS A 7 30.48 -28.44 5.70
C LYS A 7 29.22 -28.30 4.82
N GLY A 8 28.72 -29.42 4.29
CA GLY A 8 27.49 -29.42 3.49
C GLY A 8 26.26 -28.99 4.30
N VAL A 9 26.12 -29.51 5.52
CA VAL A 9 25.04 -29.11 6.43
C VAL A 9 25.15 -27.63 6.80
N LEU A 10 26.34 -27.14 7.13
CA LEU A 10 26.56 -25.74 7.48
C LEU A 10 26.19 -24.79 6.32
N SER A 11 26.59 -25.14 5.09
CA SER A 11 26.25 -24.35 3.90
C SER A 11 24.74 -24.34 3.63
N LEU A 12 24.06 -25.48 3.81
CA LEU A 12 22.61 -25.56 3.64
C LEU A 12 21.89 -24.70 4.68
N LEU A 13 22.35 -24.76 5.94
CA LEU A 13 21.80 -23.97 7.04
C LEU A 13 21.97 -22.46 6.78
N LEU A 14 23.13 -22.05 6.25
CA LEU A 14 23.39 -20.67 5.86
C LEU A 14 22.42 -20.19 4.76
N VAL A 15 22.18 -21.01 3.73
CA VAL A 15 21.22 -20.69 2.66
C VAL A 15 19.81 -20.55 3.21
N VAL A 16 19.38 -21.45 4.09
CA VAL A 16 18.05 -21.38 4.73
C VAL A 16 17.89 -20.10 5.54
N VAL A 17 18.91 -19.72 6.32
CA VAL A 17 18.91 -18.47 7.10
C VAL A 17 18.81 -17.26 6.17
N LEU A 18 19.59 -17.22 5.09
CA LEU A 18 19.57 -16.11 4.12
C LEU A 18 18.20 -15.98 3.44
N VAL A 19 17.60 -17.08 2.98
CA VAL A 19 16.26 -17.08 2.39
C VAL A 19 15.22 -16.60 3.41
N GLY A 20 15.33 -17.04 4.67
CA GLY A 20 14.46 -16.58 5.75
C GLY A 20 14.55 -15.07 5.98
N ILE A 21 15.76 -14.51 5.99
CA ILE A 21 15.99 -13.06 6.13
C ILE A 21 15.38 -12.30 4.95
N VAL A 22 15.61 -12.75 3.71
CA VAL A 22 15.06 -12.09 2.52
C VAL A 22 13.54 -12.10 2.53
N ALA A 23 12.92 -13.24 2.86
CA ALA A 23 11.46 -13.34 2.96
C ALA A 23 10.91 -12.43 4.06
N TYR A 24 11.56 -12.39 5.23
CA TYR A 24 11.19 -11.49 6.32
C TYR A 24 11.25 -10.02 5.90
N LEU A 25 12.35 -9.61 5.26
CA LEU A 25 12.53 -8.25 4.77
C LEU A 25 11.45 -7.87 3.74
N GLN A 26 11.14 -8.76 2.79
CA GLN A 26 10.07 -8.51 1.81
C GLN A 26 8.71 -8.28 2.48
N ILE A 27 8.36 -9.09 3.48
CA ILE A 27 7.09 -8.93 4.22
C ILE A 27 7.09 -7.61 5.02
N ALA A 28 8.22 -7.24 5.64
CA ALA A 28 8.33 -6.00 6.39
C ALA A 28 8.19 -4.76 5.49
N PHE A 29 8.88 -4.75 4.33
CA PHE A 29 8.77 -3.67 3.35
C PHE A 29 7.34 -3.54 2.80
N GLN A 30 6.70 -4.65 2.42
CA GLN A 30 5.31 -4.62 1.96
C GLN A 30 4.36 -4.00 2.99
N LYS A 31 4.49 -4.36 4.27
CA LYS A 31 3.64 -3.78 5.33
C LYS A 31 3.93 -2.29 5.54
N ALA A 32 5.19 -1.87 5.43
CA ALA A 32 5.56 -0.46 5.54
C ALA A 32 4.98 0.34 4.37
N ASP A 33 5.17 -0.13 3.14
CA ASP A 33 4.73 0.55 1.92
C ASP A 33 3.20 0.64 1.85
N MET A 34 2.47 -0.39 2.28
CA MET A 34 1.01 -0.33 2.37
C MET A 34 0.52 0.78 3.32
N LYS A 35 1.16 0.93 4.48
CA LYS A 35 0.83 2.02 5.41
C LYS A 35 1.15 3.38 4.81
N THR A 36 2.31 3.48 4.14
CA THR A 36 2.72 4.69 3.43
C THR A 36 1.73 5.06 2.33
N ALA A 37 1.25 4.10 1.54
CA ALA A 37 0.29 4.35 0.48
C ALA A 37 -1.04 4.92 1.00
N ILE A 38 -1.60 4.32 2.06
CA ILE A 38 -2.82 4.84 2.71
C ILE A 38 -2.56 6.25 3.25
N ARG A 39 -1.41 6.46 3.89
CA ARG A 39 -1.05 7.76 4.46
C ARG A 39 -0.93 8.83 3.39
N LEU A 40 -0.31 8.54 2.24
CA LEU A 40 -0.21 9.45 1.11
C LEU A 40 -1.60 9.88 0.62
N VAL A 41 -2.55 8.93 0.48
CA VAL A 41 -3.94 9.26 0.15
C VAL A 41 -4.57 10.15 1.22
N GLN A 42 -4.34 9.88 2.50
CA GLN A 42 -4.93 10.69 3.57
C GLN A 42 -4.35 12.11 3.66
N GLU A 43 -3.06 12.27 3.34
CA GLU A 43 -2.32 13.53 3.44
C GLU A 43 -2.40 14.38 2.16
N ALA A 44 -2.76 13.77 1.02
CA ALA A 44 -2.94 14.48 -0.24
C ALA A 44 -3.88 15.69 -0.05
N ARG A 45 -3.41 16.89 -0.42
CA ARG A 45 -4.16 18.13 -0.21
C ARG A 45 -4.84 18.58 -1.48
N ILE A 46 -6.12 18.94 -1.35
CA ILE A 46 -6.96 19.44 -2.43
C ILE A 46 -7.71 20.65 -1.89
N GLN A 47 -7.57 21.80 -2.56
CA GLN A 47 -8.27 23.04 -2.19
C GLN A 47 -8.07 23.43 -0.70
N GLY A 48 -6.90 23.13 -0.13
CA GLY A 48 -6.56 23.47 1.26
C GLY A 48 -7.03 22.45 2.32
N GLU A 49 -7.80 21.43 1.96
CA GLU A 49 -8.21 20.33 2.83
C GLU A 49 -7.50 19.03 2.44
N THR A 50 -7.25 18.13 3.40
CA THR A 50 -6.69 16.82 3.06
C THR A 50 -7.79 15.88 2.56
N LEU A 51 -7.42 14.99 1.64
CA LEU A 51 -8.28 13.91 1.18
C LEU A 51 -8.78 13.07 2.35
N GLY A 52 -7.97 12.83 3.38
CA GLY A 52 -8.40 12.12 4.58
C GLY A 52 -9.65 12.72 5.24
N ILE A 53 -9.72 14.05 5.33
CA ILE A 53 -10.88 14.75 5.90
C ILE A 53 -12.08 14.67 4.93
N ARG A 54 -11.86 14.82 3.62
CA ARG A 54 -12.92 14.71 2.62
C ARG A 54 -13.52 13.30 2.57
N ILE A 55 -12.69 12.27 2.65
CA ILE A 55 -13.12 10.87 2.72
C ILE A 55 -13.96 10.66 3.98
N GLU A 56 -13.53 11.20 5.13
CA GLU A 56 -14.28 11.05 6.40
C GLU A 56 -15.70 11.64 6.31
N LYS A 57 -15.91 12.73 5.57
CA LYS A 57 -17.23 13.35 5.37
C LYS A 57 -18.21 12.45 4.59
N VAL A 58 -17.71 11.62 3.68
CA VAL A 58 -18.54 10.74 2.84
C VAL A 58 -18.56 9.29 3.33
N MET A 59 -17.51 8.88 4.05
CA MET A 59 -17.28 7.52 4.50
C MET A 59 -16.54 7.56 5.84
N PRO A 60 -17.28 7.69 6.96
CA PRO A 60 -16.71 7.78 8.29
C PRO A 60 -15.84 6.57 8.64
N LEU A 61 -14.83 6.76 9.48
CA LEU A 61 -13.83 5.73 9.84
C LEU A 61 -14.47 4.43 10.34
N ARG A 62 -15.58 4.51 11.08
CA ARG A 62 -16.32 3.34 11.62
C ARG A 62 -16.92 2.46 10.52
N GLU A 63 -17.20 3.05 9.37
CA GLU A 63 -17.82 2.40 8.21
C GLU A 63 -16.81 2.21 7.08
N ARG A 64 -15.54 2.60 7.26
CA ARG A 64 -14.53 2.60 6.21
C ARG A 64 -13.59 1.42 6.38
N ARG A 65 -13.43 0.63 5.32
CA ARG A 65 -12.35 -0.36 5.20
C ARG A 65 -11.46 0.02 4.03
N CYS A 66 -10.23 0.42 4.32
CA CYS A 66 -9.22 0.65 3.30
C CYS A 66 -8.32 -0.59 3.15
N SER A 67 -8.05 -0.98 1.91
CA SER A 67 -7.14 -2.05 1.53
C SER A 67 -6.14 -1.54 0.51
N VAL A 68 -4.98 -2.19 0.42
CA VAL A 68 -3.93 -1.82 -0.53
C VAL A 68 -3.58 -3.03 -1.38
N LYS A 69 -3.51 -2.83 -2.68
CA LYS A 69 -3.08 -3.83 -3.65
C LYS A 69 -1.86 -3.32 -4.40
N ILE A 70 -0.81 -4.13 -4.46
CA ILE A 70 0.37 -3.81 -5.28
C ILE A 70 -0.02 -4.03 -6.73
N ILE A 71 0.01 -2.96 -7.54
CA ILE A 71 -0.33 -3.03 -8.97
C ILE A 71 0.93 -3.33 -9.78
N ASP A 72 2.07 -2.77 -9.36
CA ASP A 72 3.36 -3.01 -10.00
C ASP A 72 4.46 -3.16 -8.94
N LYS A 73 5.22 -4.27 -9.05
CA LYS A 73 6.33 -4.58 -8.14
C LYS A 73 7.55 -3.68 -8.39
N PHE A 74 7.69 -3.08 -9.57
CA PHE A 74 8.93 -2.43 -9.98
C PHE A 74 8.99 -0.92 -9.70
N TYR A 75 7.85 -0.28 -9.39
CA TYR A 75 7.77 1.18 -9.29
C TYR A 75 7.02 1.69 -8.05
N GLY A 76 6.77 0.82 -7.07
CA GLY A 76 6.03 1.24 -5.87
C GLY A 76 4.60 1.73 -6.18
N HIS A 77 4.00 1.25 -7.28
CA HIS A 77 2.63 1.60 -7.62
C HIS A 77 1.64 0.71 -6.86
N MET A 78 0.79 1.35 -6.08
CA MET A 78 -0.21 0.73 -5.24
C MET A 78 -1.60 1.26 -5.57
N GLU A 79 -2.59 0.40 -5.46
CA GLU A 79 -4.01 0.76 -5.44
C GLU A 79 -4.41 0.87 -3.98
N VAL A 80 -4.84 2.04 -3.54
CA VAL A 80 -5.50 2.19 -2.25
C VAL A 80 -6.99 2.20 -2.51
N ASP A 81 -7.69 1.30 -1.86
CA ASP A 81 -9.11 1.11 -2.03
C ASP A 81 -9.86 1.23 -0.72
N CYS A 82 -10.70 2.24 -0.58
CA CYS A 82 -11.53 2.46 0.59
C CYS A 82 -13.00 2.18 0.23
N GLN A 83 -13.60 1.24 0.95
CA GLN A 83 -14.99 0.80 0.75
C GLN A 83 -15.82 1.07 2.00
N ASN A 84 -17.06 1.53 1.81
CA ASN A 84 -18.03 1.61 2.91
C ASN A 84 -18.54 0.20 3.25
N THR A 85 -18.44 -0.21 4.51
CA THR A 85 -18.86 -1.53 5.00
C THR A 85 -20.38 -1.69 5.04
N VAL A 86 -21.12 -0.59 5.16
CA VAL A 86 -22.59 -0.52 5.14
C VAL A 86 -23.11 -0.44 3.70
N PHE A 87 -22.41 0.30 2.83
CA PHE A 87 -22.75 0.48 1.41
C PHE A 87 -21.59 0.08 0.50
N PRO A 88 -21.41 -1.22 0.19
CA PRO A 88 -20.25 -1.72 -0.57
C PRO A 88 -20.11 -1.15 -1.98
N SER A 89 -21.20 -0.63 -2.56
CA SER A 89 -21.19 0.07 -3.85
C SER A 89 -20.46 1.41 -3.81
N GLN A 90 -20.29 2.00 -2.62
CA GLN A 90 -19.49 3.20 -2.41
C GLN A 90 -18.04 2.81 -2.18
N ARG A 91 -17.31 2.76 -3.30
CA ARG A 91 -15.88 2.43 -3.35
C ARG A 91 -15.11 3.64 -3.85
N LEU A 92 -14.04 4.02 -3.15
CA LEU A 92 -13.12 5.07 -3.55
C LEU A 92 -11.75 4.44 -3.77
N SER A 93 -11.22 4.58 -4.98
CA SER A 93 -9.96 3.92 -5.38
C SER A 93 -8.97 4.96 -5.90
N TRP A 94 -7.74 4.90 -5.44
CA TRP A 94 -6.63 5.75 -5.87
C TRP A 94 -5.42 4.92 -6.28
N LYS A 95 -4.71 5.40 -7.29
CA LYS A 95 -3.37 4.96 -7.64
C LYS A 95 -2.38 5.80 -6.87
N VAL A 96 -1.47 5.15 -6.17
CA VAL A 96 -0.42 5.79 -5.37
C VAL A 96 0.92 5.32 -5.89
N ASN A 97 1.83 6.24 -6.14
CA ASN A 97 3.24 5.94 -6.30
C ASN A 97 3.92 6.28 -4.97
N VAL A 98 4.33 5.27 -4.20
CA VAL A 98 4.95 5.48 -2.88
C VAL A 98 6.36 6.09 -2.98
N ILE A 99 7.02 6.00 -4.14
CA ILE A 99 8.36 6.56 -4.37
C ILE A 99 8.26 8.07 -4.56
N ASP A 100 7.37 8.50 -5.47
CA ASP A 100 7.23 9.91 -5.85
C ASP A 100 6.19 10.65 -4.98
N GLY A 101 5.50 9.93 -4.09
CA GLY A 101 4.45 10.49 -3.23
C GLY A 101 3.19 10.91 -3.98
N MET A 102 3.03 10.48 -5.23
CA MET A 102 1.93 10.91 -6.10
C MET A 102 0.67 10.07 -5.86
N VAL A 103 -0.49 10.74 -5.85
CA VAL A 103 -1.81 10.13 -5.67
C VAL A 103 -2.70 10.60 -6.83
N GLY A 104 -3.41 9.66 -7.45
CA GLY A 104 -4.37 9.96 -8.51
C GLY A 104 -5.61 9.07 -8.46
N PRO A 105 -6.79 9.56 -8.87
CA PRO A 105 -8.04 8.81 -8.77
C PRO A 105 -8.13 7.68 -9.80
N LEU A 106 -8.65 6.52 -9.40
CA LEU A 106 -8.89 5.37 -10.29
C LEU A 106 -10.36 5.14 -10.65
N ASN A 107 -11.29 5.75 -9.92
CA ASN A 107 -12.71 5.64 -10.21
C ASN A 107 -13.42 7.00 -10.12
N GLN A 108 -14.65 7.06 -10.64
CA GLN A 108 -15.39 8.32 -10.75
C GLN A 108 -15.68 8.96 -9.38
N ALA A 109 -15.96 8.15 -8.36
CA ALA A 109 -16.24 8.64 -7.01
C ALA A 109 -14.99 9.29 -6.38
N ALA A 110 -13.82 8.68 -6.54
CA ALA A 110 -12.54 9.25 -6.11
C ALA A 110 -12.20 10.53 -6.90
N LYS A 111 -12.53 10.58 -8.20
CA LYS A 111 -12.33 11.77 -9.04
C LYS A 111 -13.17 12.96 -8.56
N ILE A 112 -14.46 12.74 -8.28
CA ILE A 112 -15.37 13.75 -7.72
C ILE A 112 -14.87 14.22 -6.35
N LEU A 113 -14.40 13.29 -5.53
CA LEU A 113 -13.81 13.58 -4.22
C LEU A 113 -12.41 14.18 -4.33
N GLY A 114 -11.83 14.22 -5.52
CA GLY A 114 -10.43 14.48 -5.80
C GLY A 114 -10.19 15.62 -6.78
N GLU A 115 -11.19 16.50 -7.03
CA GLU A 115 -11.17 17.62 -8.00
C GLU A 115 -10.02 18.66 -7.82
N GLY A 116 -8.77 18.20 -7.95
CA GLY A 116 -7.55 18.99 -7.79
C GLY A 116 -6.29 18.20 -7.44
N GLU A 117 -6.22 16.88 -7.66
CA GLU A 117 -4.97 16.15 -7.44
C GLU A 117 -3.90 16.40 -8.54
N SER A 118 -2.67 16.51 -8.04
CA SER A 118 -1.31 16.45 -8.63
C SER A 118 -1.19 15.87 -10.05
N PRO A 119 -0.25 16.35 -10.91
CA PRO A 119 -0.28 16.28 -12.37
C PRO A 119 -0.10 14.85 -12.94
N TRP A 120 -1.15 14.05 -12.87
CA TRP A 120 -1.37 12.86 -13.68
C TRP A 120 -2.58 13.04 -14.58
#